data_AF-A0A397B1L3-F1
#
_entry.id   AF-A0A397B1L3-F1
#
_cell.length_a   1.000
_cell.length_b   1.000
_cell.length_c   1.000
_cell.angle_alpha   90.00
_cell.angle_beta   90.00
_cell.angle_gamma   90.00
#
_symmetry.space_group_name_H-M   'P 1'
#
loop_
_entity.id
_entity.type
_entity.pdbx_description
1 polymer ?
#
loop_
_entity_poly.entity_id
_entity_poly.type
_entity_poly.pdbx_seq_one_letter_code
_entity_poly.pdbx_strand_id
1 'polypeptide(L)'
;MHHELFLALLGVCGEVVVERTALQRENVTTFTFDELATPCLLSEGDRQVLLPLLHVGYCFRRLSKFAQPPLDTSRRDGSSIHPSLYVHSFRQSLSATLAVYEKHVASLEQEVLAKTDSSNLFPFARLLVDFQGELELFPFLCRLVDHIERKKLRGKGVLEMLQSHDRSGYPRVQACVQSYLCNAHRVFFRQMMSWMTAAHVVDPYGEFFITSPSSSSEYAVDLARVPLRYFPSEFAEDVLFIGNAIKILGNNSQHHQAICSCLHSLASHRTWSTHVVRDELAKLRVTIASALGTRVVLQGEFIQWLARVKAFYLLGHGDFFHAVIDQASPVFANAPTIRSEQELNHGVWSVFQLDASSMSLRVQIPTILILTKPAIDSIIMLNLNLVGASL
;
A
#
# COMPACT_ATOMS: atom_id res chain seq x y z
N MET A 1 -5.07 37.63 34.11
CA MET A 1 -5.78 37.52 32.81
C MET A 1 -4.93 36.91 31.72
N HIS A 2 -3.75 37.44 31.37
CA HIS A 2 -2.88 36.82 30.35
C HIS A 2 -2.51 35.36 30.66
N HIS A 3 -2.17 35.04 31.91
CA HIS A 3 -1.85 33.67 32.33
C HIS A 3 -3.01 32.68 32.09
N GLU A 4 -4.21 33.01 32.57
CA GLU A 4 -5.44 32.23 32.32
C GLU A 4 -5.74 32.07 30.81
N LEU A 5 -5.50 33.11 30.02
CA LEU A 5 -5.68 33.06 28.57
C LEU A 5 -4.67 32.11 27.89
N PHE A 6 -3.41 32.12 28.30
CA PHE A 6 -2.39 31.19 27.79
C PHE A 6 -2.68 29.73 28.18
N LEU A 7 -3.16 29.50 29.41
CA LEU A 7 -3.65 28.18 29.82
C LEU A 7 -4.84 27.72 28.97
N ALA A 8 -5.79 28.62 28.70
CA ALA A 8 -6.94 28.35 27.84
C ALA A 8 -6.53 28.03 26.40
N LEU A 9 -5.52 28.70 25.85
CA LEU A 9 -4.94 28.41 24.53
C LEU A 9 -4.33 27.00 24.47
N LEU A 10 -3.74 26.52 25.57
CA LEU A 10 -3.29 25.13 25.72
C LEU A 10 -4.42 24.14 26.06
N GLY A 11 -5.68 24.58 26.05
CA GLY A 11 -6.84 23.73 26.27
C GLY A 11 -7.18 23.48 27.75
N VAL A 12 -6.52 24.16 28.69
CA VAL A 12 -6.82 24.04 30.11
C VAL A 12 -7.80 25.13 30.52
N CYS A 13 -8.97 24.73 31.00
CA CYS A 13 -9.96 25.66 31.55
C CYS A 13 -9.58 26.05 32.98
N GLY A 14 -9.99 27.25 33.41
CA GLY A 14 -9.71 27.79 34.73
C GLY A 14 -10.95 28.43 35.34
N GLU A 15 -10.74 29.38 36.25
CA GLU A 15 -11.85 30.08 36.93
C GLU A 15 -12.49 31.15 36.04
N VAL A 16 -11.69 31.80 35.20
CA VAL A 16 -12.15 32.89 34.33
C VAL A 16 -12.65 32.37 32.98
N VAL A 17 -12.00 31.32 32.46
CA VAL A 17 -12.36 30.68 31.19
C VAL A 17 -13.00 29.33 31.47
N VAL A 18 -14.30 29.24 31.18
CA VAL A 18 -15.15 28.08 31.46
C VAL A 18 -15.61 27.44 30.15
N GLU A 19 -15.97 26.16 30.22
CA GLU A 19 -16.52 25.42 29.09
C GLU A 19 -17.97 25.84 28.80
N ARG A 20 -18.27 26.17 27.53
CA ARG A 20 -19.66 26.30 27.09
C ARG A 20 -20.21 24.93 26.72
N THR A 21 -21.14 24.44 27.53
CA THR A 21 -21.96 23.26 27.24
C THR A 21 -23.25 23.70 26.51
N ALA A 22 -23.61 23.01 25.43
CA ALA A 22 -24.87 23.28 24.74
C ALA A 22 -26.02 22.57 25.45
N LEU A 23 -27.13 23.27 25.68
CA LEU A 23 -28.32 22.78 26.40
C LEU A 23 -28.99 21.51 25.81
N GLN A 24 -28.61 21.07 24.61
CA GLN A 24 -29.24 19.93 23.91
C GLN A 24 -28.28 18.77 23.60
N ARG A 25 -26.97 18.93 23.84
CA ARG A 25 -25.96 17.86 23.70
C ARG A 25 -24.90 18.11 24.76
N GLU A 26 -24.55 17.11 25.57
CA GLU A 26 -23.46 17.13 26.57
C GLU A 26 -22.05 17.31 25.95
N ASN A 27 -21.95 17.92 24.77
CA ASN A 27 -20.71 18.18 24.07
C ASN A 27 -20.34 19.66 24.25
N VAL A 28 -19.18 19.90 24.85
CA VAL A 28 -18.57 21.24 24.90
C VAL A 28 -18.38 21.74 23.47
N THR A 29 -18.86 22.94 23.17
CA THR A 29 -18.78 23.49 21.81
C THR A 29 -17.64 24.48 21.65
N THR A 30 -17.37 25.27 22.69
CA THR A 30 -16.37 26.34 22.71
C THR A 30 -15.97 26.66 24.15
N PHE A 31 -14.89 27.43 24.34
CA PHE A 31 -14.60 28.09 25.61
C PHE A 31 -15.26 29.47 25.66
N THR A 32 -15.63 29.89 26.86
CA THR A 32 -16.26 31.19 27.12
C THR A 32 -15.77 31.76 28.44
N PHE A 33 -15.92 33.08 28.60
CA PHE A 33 -15.68 33.74 29.87
C PHE A 33 -16.87 33.55 30.82
N ASP A 34 -16.59 33.35 32.10
CA ASP A 34 -17.61 33.17 33.14
C ASP A 34 -18.46 34.45 33.35
N GLU A 35 -19.77 34.34 33.32
CA GLU A 35 -20.66 35.49 33.45
C GLU A 35 -20.56 36.19 34.82
N LEU A 36 -20.08 35.47 35.84
CA LEU A 36 -19.95 35.98 37.21
C LEU A 36 -18.61 36.68 37.47
N ALA A 37 -17.50 36.15 36.95
CA ALA A 37 -16.16 36.71 37.20
C ALA A 37 -15.75 37.83 36.22
N THR A 38 -16.30 37.84 35.01
CA THR A 38 -15.80 38.65 33.88
C THR A 38 -16.19 40.15 33.88
N PRO A 39 -17.37 40.58 34.37
CA PRO A 39 -17.79 42.00 34.27
C PRO A 39 -16.85 42.98 34.97
N CYS A 40 -16.04 42.51 35.92
CA CYS A 40 -15.12 43.32 36.72
C CYS A 40 -13.71 43.42 36.12
N LEU A 41 -13.36 42.53 35.18
CA LEU A 41 -11.98 42.31 34.72
C LEU A 41 -11.73 42.72 33.26
N LEU A 42 -12.75 42.68 32.42
CA LEU A 42 -12.64 42.94 30.98
C LEU A 42 -13.78 43.82 30.48
N SER A 43 -13.47 44.72 29.54
CA SER A 43 -14.51 45.44 28.80
C SER A 43 -15.23 44.49 27.84
N GLU A 44 -16.47 44.84 27.46
CA GLU A 44 -17.23 44.07 26.48
C GLU A 44 -16.50 43.99 25.13
N GLY A 45 -15.79 45.05 24.74
CA GLY A 45 -14.97 45.06 23.52
C GLY A 45 -13.83 44.05 23.57
N ASP A 46 -13.07 44.04 24.67
CA ASP A 46 -11.96 43.09 24.85
C ASP A 46 -12.45 41.64 24.90
N ARG A 47 -13.63 41.42 25.49
CA ARG A 47 -14.27 40.10 25.52
C ARG A 47 -14.54 39.58 24.10
N GLN A 48 -15.15 40.40 23.25
CA GLN A 48 -15.43 40.03 21.86
C GLN A 48 -14.15 39.75 21.07
N VAL A 49 -13.09 40.53 21.31
CA VAL A 49 -11.76 40.33 20.70
C VAL A 49 -11.13 38.99 21.10
N LEU A 50 -11.35 38.53 22.33
CA LEU A 50 -10.73 37.30 22.84
C LEU A 50 -11.52 36.02 22.53
N LEU A 51 -12.82 36.09 22.22
CA LEU A 51 -13.65 34.91 21.90
C LEU A 51 -13.08 34.01 20.79
N PRO A 52 -12.54 34.53 19.68
CA PRO A 52 -11.92 33.68 18.65
C PRO A 52 -10.70 32.91 19.16
N LEU A 53 -9.88 33.51 20.04
CA LEU A 53 -8.72 32.85 20.65
C LEU A 53 -9.15 31.71 21.57
N LEU A 54 -10.22 31.91 22.33
CA LEU A 54 -10.82 30.85 23.14
C LEU A 54 -11.31 29.68 22.29
N HIS A 55 -11.84 29.94 21.10
CA HIS A 55 -12.20 28.88 20.16
C HIS A 55 -10.98 28.11 19.64
N VAL A 56 -9.84 28.76 19.43
CA VAL A 56 -8.58 28.10 19.07
C VAL A 56 -8.13 27.15 20.18
N GLY A 57 -8.16 27.61 21.44
CA GLY A 57 -7.83 26.76 22.60
C GLY A 57 -8.74 25.54 22.72
N TYR A 58 -10.04 25.70 22.46
CA TYR A 58 -10.98 24.58 22.39
C TYR A 58 -10.62 23.60 21.27
N CYS A 59 -10.34 24.12 20.07
CA CYS A 59 -9.94 23.29 18.94
C CYS A 59 -8.64 22.55 19.24
N PHE A 60 -7.65 23.22 19.83
CA PHE A 60 -6.39 22.61 20.24
C PHE A 60 -6.63 21.42 21.16
N ARG A 61 -7.46 21.58 22.20
CA ARG A 61 -7.80 20.49 23.11
C ARG A 61 -8.44 19.31 22.39
N ARG A 62 -9.39 19.59 21.50
CA ARG A 62 -10.07 18.56 20.71
C ARG A 62 -9.10 17.80 19.80
N LEU A 63 -8.21 18.52 19.13
CA LEU A 63 -7.19 17.95 18.26
C LEU A 63 -6.15 17.15 19.05
N SER A 64 -5.72 17.64 20.21
CA SER A 64 -4.78 16.95 21.11
C SER A 64 -5.35 15.63 21.62
N LYS A 65 -6.63 15.61 22.03
CA LYS A 65 -7.34 14.36 22.39
C LYS A 65 -7.35 13.34 21.27
N PHE A 66 -7.47 13.77 20.01
CA PHE A 66 -7.43 12.86 18.86
C PHE A 66 -6.01 12.42 18.46
N ALA A 67 -5.03 13.31 18.63
CA ALA A 67 -3.63 13.05 18.30
C ALA A 67 -2.99 12.03 19.23
N GLN A 68 -3.42 11.98 20.50
CA GLN A 68 -3.00 10.96 21.44
C GLN A 68 -3.37 9.56 20.90
N PRO A 69 -2.43 8.59 20.98
CA PRO A 69 -2.76 7.22 20.63
C PRO A 69 -3.88 6.73 21.55
N PRO A 70 -4.85 5.94 21.04
CA PRO A 70 -5.86 5.35 21.89
C PRO A 70 -5.12 4.53 22.95
N LEU A 71 -5.29 4.91 24.23
CA LEU A 71 -4.81 4.09 25.35
C LEU A 71 -5.35 2.68 25.12
N ASP A 72 -4.50 1.65 25.29
CA ASP A 72 -4.79 0.22 25.11
C ASP A 72 -5.86 -0.31 26.09
N THR A 73 -7.02 0.35 26.10
CA THR A 73 -8.25 -0.09 26.74
C THR A 73 -8.90 -1.09 25.80
N SER A 74 -8.27 -2.25 25.79
CA SER A 74 -8.76 -3.48 25.23
C SER A 74 -10.27 -3.69 25.49
N ARG A 75 -11.00 -3.83 24.38
CA ARG A 75 -12.01 -4.88 24.18
C ARG A 75 -13.37 -4.80 24.87
N ARG A 76 -13.78 -3.72 25.54
CA ARG A 76 -15.09 -3.70 26.23
C ARG A 76 -16.24 -2.93 25.57
N ASP A 77 -15.98 -1.97 24.69
CA ASP A 77 -17.05 -1.26 23.97
C ASP A 77 -16.91 -1.40 22.45
N GLY A 78 -17.96 -1.90 21.81
CA GLY A 78 -18.06 -2.09 20.35
C GLY A 78 -18.03 -0.80 19.51
N SER A 79 -17.55 0.31 20.08
CA SER A 79 -17.37 1.61 19.43
C SER A 79 -15.91 1.95 19.11
N SER A 80 -14.95 1.08 19.47
CA SER A 80 -13.51 1.36 19.32
C SER A 80 -13.13 1.66 17.87
N ILE A 81 -12.53 2.83 17.63
CA ILE A 81 -11.84 3.16 16.39
C ILE A 81 -10.78 2.07 16.19
N HIS A 82 -11.02 1.15 15.24
CA HIS A 82 -10.02 0.10 15.03
C HIS A 82 -8.72 0.77 14.58
N PRO A 83 -7.57 0.23 15.04
CA PRO A 83 -6.28 0.75 14.66
C PRO A 83 -6.11 0.70 13.13
N SER A 84 -5.45 1.74 12.61
CA SER A 84 -5.25 2.01 11.18
C SER A 84 -3.89 2.67 11.01
N LEU A 85 -3.09 2.20 10.04
CA LEU A 85 -1.78 2.76 9.73
C LEU A 85 -1.91 4.19 9.20
N TYR A 86 -2.91 4.43 8.36
CA TYR A 86 -3.13 5.74 7.74
C TYR A 86 -3.67 6.77 8.74
N VAL A 87 -4.60 6.37 9.62
CA VAL A 87 -5.05 7.23 10.73
C VAL A 87 -3.89 7.51 11.69
N HIS A 88 -3.02 6.52 11.94
CA HIS A 88 -1.83 6.76 12.76
C HIS A 88 -0.87 7.78 12.12
N SER A 89 -0.63 7.70 10.81
CA SER A 89 0.18 8.70 10.09
C SER A 89 -0.42 10.11 10.14
N PHE A 90 -1.76 10.21 10.10
CA PHE A 90 -2.48 11.45 10.29
C PHE A 90 -2.31 11.98 11.72
N ARG A 91 -2.49 11.14 12.75
CA ARG A 91 -2.28 11.50 14.16
C ARG A 91 -0.87 12.01 14.42
N GLN A 92 0.13 11.35 13.84
CA GLN A 92 1.52 11.78 13.95
C GLN A 92 1.75 13.17 13.32
N SER A 93 1.18 13.40 12.14
CA SER A 93 1.26 14.71 11.47
C SER A 93 0.52 15.80 12.25
N LEU A 94 -0.61 15.45 12.86
CA LEU A 94 -1.37 16.31 13.75
C LEU A 94 -0.59 16.67 15.00
N SER A 95 -0.03 15.68 15.69
CA SER A 95 0.82 15.90 16.87
C SER A 95 2.01 16.81 16.55
N ALA A 96 2.68 16.61 15.42
CA ALA A 96 3.76 17.51 14.99
C ALA A 96 3.28 18.96 14.76
N THR A 97 2.07 19.15 14.23
CA THR A 97 1.48 20.49 14.02
C THR A 97 1.13 21.15 15.35
N LEU A 98 0.55 20.39 16.28
CA LEU A 98 0.19 20.86 17.62
C LEU A 98 1.44 21.22 18.44
N ALA A 99 2.53 20.47 18.32
CA ALA A 99 3.79 20.77 19.00
C ALA A 99 4.42 22.10 18.53
N VAL A 100 4.28 22.46 17.25
CA VAL A 100 4.72 23.78 16.76
C VAL A 100 3.89 24.90 17.37
N TYR A 101 2.58 24.69 17.50
CA TYR A 101 1.70 25.63 18.18
C TYR A 101 2.01 25.77 19.67
N GLU A 102 2.19 24.67 20.40
CA GLU A 102 2.59 24.69 21.83
C GLU A 102 3.87 25.52 22.04
N LYS A 103 4.87 25.31 21.18
CA LYS A 103 6.11 26.10 21.20
C LYS A 103 5.85 27.58 20.91
N HIS A 104 4.95 27.89 19.97
CA HIS A 104 4.59 29.27 19.66
C HIS A 104 3.90 29.95 20.85
N VAL A 105 2.94 29.28 21.49
CA VAL A 105 2.26 29.75 22.71
C VAL A 105 3.28 30.03 23.82
N ALA A 106 4.20 29.09 24.09
CA ALA A 106 5.24 29.27 25.09
C ALA A 106 6.18 30.45 24.79
N SER A 107 6.51 30.68 23.51
CA SER A 107 7.35 31.82 23.11
C SER A 107 6.68 33.16 23.34
N LEU A 108 5.36 33.25 23.09
CA LEU A 108 4.58 34.45 23.33
C LEU A 108 4.39 34.70 24.84
N GLU A 109 4.18 33.65 25.63
CA GLU A 109 4.13 33.77 27.08
C GLU A 109 5.43 34.34 27.64
N GLN A 110 6.59 33.83 27.18
CA GLN A 110 7.89 34.34 27.58
C GLN A 110 8.09 35.82 27.22
N GLU A 111 7.61 36.25 26.05
CA GLU A 111 7.68 37.65 25.61
C GLU A 111 6.80 38.57 26.47
N VAL A 112 5.60 38.11 26.85
CA VAL A 112 4.70 38.84 27.75
C VAL A 112 5.33 38.98 29.13
N LEU A 113 5.91 37.91 29.67
CA LEU A 113 6.59 37.95 30.98
C LEU A 113 7.78 38.92 30.96
N ALA A 114 8.64 38.87 29.94
CA ALA A 114 9.80 39.76 29.83
C ALA A 114 9.44 41.26 29.72
N LYS A 115 8.30 41.58 29.11
CA LYS A 115 7.82 42.98 28.94
C LYS A 115 7.07 43.50 30.16
N THR A 116 6.56 42.60 31.00
CA THR A 116 5.89 42.98 32.25
C THR A 116 6.86 43.72 33.19
N ASP A 117 8.14 43.36 33.15
CA ASP A 117 9.20 44.02 33.93
C ASP A 117 9.56 45.43 33.44
N SER A 118 9.18 45.80 32.20
CA SER A 118 9.59 47.04 31.53
C SER A 118 8.45 48.05 31.30
N SER A 119 7.36 47.95 32.07
CA SER A 119 6.20 48.87 32.03
C SER A 119 5.45 48.95 30.69
N ASN A 120 5.79 48.09 29.71
CA ASN A 120 5.10 48.04 28.42
C ASN A 120 3.97 47.00 28.48
N LEU A 121 2.73 47.49 28.50
CA LEU A 121 1.54 46.66 28.47
C LEU A 121 1.45 45.91 27.13
N PHE A 122 1.21 44.59 27.19
CA PHE A 122 1.02 43.75 26.01
C PHE A 122 -0.47 43.70 25.60
N PRO A 123 -0.87 44.29 24.47
CA PRO A 123 -2.29 44.37 24.09
C PRO A 123 -2.84 43.02 23.60
N PHE A 124 -4.08 42.69 23.98
CA PHE A 124 -4.76 41.46 23.52
C PHE A 124 -4.95 41.40 22.01
N ALA A 125 -5.13 42.55 21.34
CA ALA A 125 -5.24 42.63 19.89
C ALA A 125 -3.99 42.09 19.17
N ARG A 126 -2.80 42.12 19.81
CA ARG A 126 -1.58 41.56 19.25
C ARG A 126 -1.65 40.04 19.14
N LEU A 127 -2.24 39.36 20.14
CA LEU A 127 -2.43 37.91 20.13
C LEU A 127 -3.28 37.45 18.94
N LEU A 128 -4.29 38.23 18.54
CA LEU A 128 -5.11 37.89 17.36
C LEU A 128 -4.30 37.88 16.07
N VAL A 129 -3.35 38.81 15.94
CA VAL A 129 -2.47 38.88 14.76
C VAL A 129 -1.49 37.72 14.77
N ASP A 130 -0.90 37.42 15.94
CA ASP A 130 0.07 36.35 16.06
C ASP A 130 -0.58 34.96 15.82
N PHE A 131 -1.82 34.73 16.28
CA PHE A 131 -2.57 33.47 16.10
C PHE A 131 -3.50 33.44 14.87
N GLN A 132 -3.36 34.37 13.92
CA GLN A 132 -4.22 34.42 12.74
C GLN A 132 -4.21 33.12 11.93
N GLY A 133 -3.07 32.40 11.91
CA GLY A 133 -2.97 31.14 11.19
C GLY A 133 -3.80 30.02 11.78
N GLU A 134 -3.76 29.89 13.10
CA GLU A 134 -4.40 28.84 13.87
C GLU A 134 -5.91 29.07 13.96
N LEU A 135 -6.33 30.35 13.97
CA LEU A 135 -7.72 30.76 13.85
C LEU A 135 -8.40 30.18 12.60
N GLU A 136 -7.69 30.07 11.49
CA GLU A 136 -8.19 29.47 10.25
C GLU A 136 -7.97 27.95 10.20
N LEU A 137 -6.79 27.49 10.62
CA LEU A 137 -6.35 26.12 10.44
C LEU A 137 -7.05 25.14 11.40
N PHE A 138 -7.18 25.49 12.68
CA PHE A 138 -7.66 24.53 13.69
C PHE A 138 -9.13 24.15 13.54
N PRO A 139 -10.06 25.08 13.22
CA PRO A 139 -11.45 24.70 12.90
C PRO A 139 -11.53 23.79 11.67
N PHE A 140 -10.68 24.00 10.67
CA PHE A 140 -10.58 23.11 9.53
C PHE A 140 -10.09 21.71 9.94
N LEU A 141 -9.03 21.60 10.73
CA LEU A 141 -8.52 20.32 11.23
C LEU A 141 -9.56 19.59 12.09
N CYS A 142 -10.32 20.30 12.94
CA CYS A 142 -11.41 19.71 13.72
C CYS A 142 -12.47 19.08 12.80
N ARG A 143 -12.84 19.76 11.71
CA ARG A 143 -13.76 19.19 10.70
C ARG A 143 -13.22 17.92 10.05
N LEU A 144 -11.91 17.86 9.77
CA LEU A 144 -11.28 16.65 9.22
C LEU A 144 -11.31 15.50 10.22
N VAL A 145 -10.95 15.77 11.48
CA VAL A 145 -10.99 14.78 12.57
C VAL A 145 -12.42 14.25 12.78
N ASP A 146 -13.40 15.15 12.84
CA ASP A 146 -14.81 14.77 12.97
C ASP A 146 -15.29 13.97 11.76
N HIS A 147 -14.73 14.21 10.57
CA HIS A 147 -15.04 13.43 9.37
C HIS A 147 -14.46 12.01 9.46
N ILE A 148 -13.23 11.87 9.92
CA ILE A 148 -12.56 10.59 10.15
C ILE A 148 -13.34 9.75 11.16
N GLU A 149 -13.73 10.34 12.29
CA GLU A 149 -14.45 9.63 13.35
C GLU A 149 -15.89 9.28 12.94
N ARG A 150 -16.66 10.24 12.40
CA ARG A 150 -18.07 10.01 12.03
C ARG A 150 -18.22 8.95 10.94
N LYS A 151 -17.37 9.00 9.90
CA LYS A 151 -17.40 8.03 8.80
C LYS A 151 -16.55 6.79 9.06
N LYS A 152 -15.85 6.72 10.20
CA LYS A 152 -14.88 5.66 10.53
C LYS A 152 -13.89 5.41 9.38
N LEU A 153 -13.34 6.49 8.82
CA LEU A 153 -12.45 6.41 7.66
C LEU A 153 -11.16 5.64 7.98
N ARG A 154 -10.72 4.82 7.02
CA ARG A 154 -9.51 3.99 7.08
C ARG A 154 -8.85 3.89 5.72
N GLY A 155 -7.59 3.48 5.68
CA GLY A 155 -6.86 3.20 4.45
C GLY A 155 -7.02 4.31 3.41
N LYS A 156 -7.55 3.92 2.25
CA LYS A 156 -7.87 4.84 1.15
C LYS A 156 -8.75 6.01 1.53
N GLY A 157 -9.66 5.86 2.49
CA GLY A 157 -10.60 6.93 2.86
C GLY A 157 -9.87 8.14 3.44
N VAL A 158 -8.81 7.91 4.22
CA VAL A 158 -7.95 8.98 4.75
C VAL A 158 -7.15 9.62 3.62
N LEU A 159 -6.56 8.81 2.74
CA LEU A 159 -5.79 9.25 1.59
C LEU A 159 -6.62 10.11 0.62
N GLU A 160 -7.82 9.66 0.26
CA GLU A 160 -8.74 10.39 -0.62
C GLU A 160 -9.28 11.66 0.00
N MET A 161 -9.56 11.65 1.31
CA MET A 161 -9.97 12.84 2.05
C MET A 161 -8.87 13.90 2.01
N LEU A 162 -7.63 13.54 2.34
CA LEU A 162 -6.50 14.47 2.28
C LEU A 162 -6.28 14.99 0.86
N GLN A 163 -6.30 14.11 -0.14
CA GLN A 163 -6.15 14.51 -1.54
C GLN A 163 -7.25 15.48 -2.00
N SER A 164 -8.49 15.33 -1.50
CA SER A 164 -9.59 16.24 -1.86
C SER A 164 -9.36 17.69 -1.41
N HIS A 165 -8.52 17.89 -0.39
CA HIS A 165 -8.18 19.20 0.15
C HIS A 165 -6.79 19.72 -0.31
N ASP A 166 -6.01 18.92 -1.04
CA ASP A 166 -4.71 19.33 -1.60
C ASP A 166 -4.80 20.50 -2.59
N ARG A 167 -5.95 20.62 -3.28
CA ARG A 167 -6.23 21.73 -4.22
C ARG A 167 -7.07 22.85 -3.60
N SER A 168 -7.09 22.95 -2.27
CA SER A 168 -7.79 24.07 -1.62
C SER A 168 -7.15 25.41 -2.00
N GLY A 169 -7.95 26.45 -2.24
CA GLY A 169 -7.45 27.79 -2.54
C GLY A 169 -6.84 28.54 -1.36
N TYR A 170 -6.74 27.91 -0.18
CA TYR A 170 -6.21 28.49 1.04
C TYR A 170 -4.78 28.00 1.28
N PRO A 171 -3.73 28.84 1.14
CA PRO A 171 -2.33 28.39 1.15
C PRO A 171 -1.90 27.70 2.44
N ARG A 172 -2.35 28.19 3.61
CA ARG A 172 -2.00 27.61 4.92
C ARG A 172 -2.59 26.21 5.09
N VAL A 173 -3.85 26.04 4.72
CA VAL A 173 -4.55 24.76 4.74
C VAL A 173 -3.91 23.79 3.75
N GLN A 174 -3.64 24.25 2.53
CA GLN A 174 -2.98 23.46 1.50
C GLN A 174 -1.61 22.94 1.97
N ALA A 175 -0.75 23.81 2.51
CA ALA A 175 0.57 23.41 2.99
C ALA A 175 0.49 22.38 4.13
N CYS A 176 -0.47 22.54 5.04
CA CYS A 176 -0.71 21.59 6.12
C CYS A 176 -1.16 20.22 5.58
N VAL A 177 -2.20 20.21 4.71
CA VAL A 177 -2.73 18.99 4.11
C VAL A 177 -1.67 18.27 3.26
N GLN A 178 -0.85 19.00 2.51
CA GLN A 178 0.26 18.44 1.74
C GLN A 178 1.28 17.73 2.62
N SER A 179 1.64 18.31 3.76
CA SER A 179 2.53 17.67 4.74
C SER A 179 1.93 16.36 5.27
N TYR A 180 0.63 16.35 5.57
CA TYR A 180 -0.07 15.17 6.09
C TYR A 180 -0.19 14.09 5.02
N LEU A 181 -0.52 14.50 3.80
CA LEU A 181 -0.63 13.63 2.64
C LEU A 181 0.73 13.00 2.30
N CYS A 182 1.83 13.76 2.34
CA CYS A 182 3.19 13.22 2.17
C CYS A 182 3.50 12.12 3.19
N ASN A 183 3.16 12.33 4.46
CA ASN A 183 3.37 11.33 5.51
C ASN A 183 2.49 10.08 5.31
N ALA A 184 1.25 10.26 4.85
CA ALA A 184 0.37 9.15 4.51
C ALA A 184 0.86 8.38 3.26
N HIS A 185 1.34 9.08 2.24
CA HIS A 185 1.95 8.48 1.05
C HIS A 185 3.24 7.73 1.37
N ARG A 186 4.04 8.17 2.34
CA ARG A 186 5.19 7.39 2.83
C ARG A 186 4.79 6.02 3.36
N VAL A 187 3.65 5.92 4.06
CA VAL A 187 3.11 4.61 4.50
C VAL A 187 2.67 3.79 3.28
N PHE A 188 1.94 4.40 2.34
CA PHE A 188 1.50 3.77 1.11
C PHE A 188 2.67 3.20 0.28
N PHE A 189 3.70 4.01 0.03
CA PHE A 189 4.89 3.59 -0.71
C PHE A 189 5.71 2.55 0.05
N ARG A 190 5.73 2.55 1.40
CA ARG A 190 6.36 1.47 2.18
C ARG A 190 5.62 0.15 2.02
N GLN A 191 4.29 0.16 1.98
CA GLN A 191 3.51 -1.05 1.71
C GLN A 191 3.76 -1.57 0.28
N MET A 192 3.78 -0.67 -0.71
CA MET A 192 4.18 -1.02 -2.08
C MET A 192 5.60 -1.56 -2.14
N MET A 193 6.55 -0.94 -1.46
CA MET A 193 7.94 -1.39 -1.40
C MET A 193 8.05 -2.82 -0.88
N SER A 194 7.43 -3.11 0.27
CA SER A 194 7.41 -4.45 0.86
C SER A 194 6.89 -5.49 -0.13
N TRP A 195 5.80 -5.17 -0.83
CA TRP A 195 5.22 -6.05 -1.84
C TRP A 195 6.12 -6.21 -3.07
N MET A 196 6.63 -5.12 -3.63
CA MET A 196 7.37 -5.14 -4.89
C MET A 196 8.77 -5.73 -4.71
N THR A 197 9.38 -5.64 -3.53
CA THR A 197 10.72 -6.19 -3.28
C THR A 197 10.70 -7.60 -2.71
N ALA A 198 9.93 -7.83 -1.66
CA ALA A 198 9.91 -9.10 -0.94
C ALA A 198 8.73 -10.00 -1.32
N ALA A 199 7.84 -9.55 -2.22
CA ALA A 199 6.59 -10.23 -2.55
C ALA A 199 5.71 -10.57 -1.33
N HIS A 200 5.87 -9.79 -0.26
CA HIS A 200 5.18 -9.98 1.01
C HIS A 200 4.33 -8.75 1.35
N VAL A 201 3.07 -8.99 1.70
CA VAL A 201 2.13 -7.94 2.10
C VAL A 201 2.20 -7.74 3.61
N VAL A 202 2.70 -6.58 4.04
CA VAL A 202 2.66 -6.15 5.45
C VAL A 202 1.42 -5.26 5.65
N ASP A 203 0.32 -5.87 6.09
CA ASP A 203 -0.95 -5.17 6.31
C ASP A 203 -1.67 -5.66 7.58
N PRO A 204 -1.25 -5.19 8.78
CA PRO A 204 -1.83 -5.63 10.06
C PRO A 204 -3.33 -5.34 10.21
N TYR A 205 -3.86 -4.35 9.48
CA TYR A 205 -5.23 -3.85 9.66
C TYR A 205 -6.12 -4.04 8.43
N GLY A 206 -5.64 -4.71 7.38
CA GLY A 206 -6.43 -5.01 6.19
C GLY A 206 -6.76 -3.78 5.33
N GLU A 207 -5.87 -2.78 5.29
CA GLU A 207 -6.08 -1.51 4.59
C GLU A 207 -5.44 -1.43 3.21
N PHE A 208 -4.48 -2.31 2.92
CA PHE A 208 -3.77 -2.32 1.65
C PHE A 208 -4.59 -3.00 0.56
N PHE A 209 -4.41 -2.56 -0.69
CA PHE A 209 -5.23 -3.02 -1.81
C PHE A 209 -4.80 -4.38 -2.37
N ILE A 210 -3.64 -4.90 -1.99
CA ILE A 210 -3.20 -6.24 -2.41
C ILE A 210 -3.58 -7.21 -1.31
N THR A 211 -4.41 -8.19 -1.66
CA THR A 211 -4.96 -9.16 -0.72
C THR A 211 -4.61 -10.57 -1.17
N SER A 212 -4.36 -11.45 -0.20
CA SER A 212 -4.30 -12.89 -0.44
C SER A 212 -5.66 -13.48 -0.06
N PRO A 213 -6.43 -14.04 -1.00
CA PRO A 213 -7.60 -14.82 -0.68
C PRO A 213 -7.15 -15.98 0.20
N SER A 214 -7.83 -16.20 1.32
CA SER A 214 -7.48 -17.16 2.38
C SER A 214 -7.39 -18.64 1.95
N SER A 215 -7.51 -18.95 0.66
CA SER A 215 -7.53 -20.31 0.08
C SER A 215 -6.66 -20.48 -1.17
N SER A 216 -6.06 -19.42 -1.72
CA SER A 216 -5.17 -19.51 -2.88
C SER A 216 -3.85 -18.76 -2.63
N SER A 217 -2.75 -19.29 -3.15
CA SER A 217 -1.44 -18.60 -3.17
C SER A 217 -1.43 -17.37 -4.10
N GLU A 218 -2.57 -17.00 -4.66
CA GLU A 218 -2.74 -15.99 -5.69
C GLU A 218 -3.15 -14.67 -5.06
N TYR A 219 -2.38 -13.62 -5.29
CA TYR A 219 -2.71 -12.30 -4.79
C TYR A 219 -3.62 -11.60 -5.78
N ALA A 220 -4.61 -10.87 -5.26
CA ALA A 220 -5.57 -10.11 -6.04
C ALA A 220 -5.63 -8.65 -5.57
N VAL A 221 -6.04 -7.77 -6.48
CA VAL A 221 -6.30 -6.35 -6.18
C VAL A 221 -7.73 -6.20 -5.68
N ASP A 222 -7.89 -5.75 -4.44
CA ASP A 222 -9.16 -5.30 -3.91
C ASP A 222 -9.39 -3.82 -4.28
N LEU A 223 -10.18 -3.59 -5.32
CA LEU A 223 -10.56 -2.24 -5.79
C LEU A 223 -11.26 -1.42 -4.70
N ALA A 224 -11.90 -2.06 -3.71
CA ALA A 224 -12.51 -1.36 -2.59
C ALA A 224 -11.46 -0.73 -1.66
N ARG A 225 -10.19 -1.08 -1.76
CA ARG A 225 -9.09 -0.52 -0.96
C ARG A 225 -8.15 0.38 -1.76
N VAL A 226 -8.32 0.48 -3.07
CA VAL A 226 -7.55 1.39 -3.93
C VAL A 226 -8.09 2.83 -3.83
N PRO A 227 -7.24 3.87 -3.65
CA PRO A 227 -7.66 5.27 -3.70
C PRO A 227 -7.92 5.75 -5.14
N LEU A 228 -8.98 5.22 -5.75
CA LEU A 228 -9.32 5.38 -7.18
C LEU A 228 -9.50 6.83 -7.65
N ARG A 229 -9.74 7.78 -6.73
CA ARG A 229 -9.87 9.21 -7.09
C ARG A 229 -8.64 9.80 -7.76
N TYR A 230 -7.46 9.28 -7.46
CA TYR A 230 -6.19 9.81 -7.99
C TYR A 230 -5.15 8.72 -8.33
N PHE A 231 -5.44 7.47 -7.95
CA PHE A 231 -4.67 6.28 -8.27
C PHE A 231 -5.54 5.30 -9.07
N PRO A 232 -5.49 5.37 -10.42
CA PRO A 232 -6.24 4.47 -11.31
C PRO A 232 -5.99 2.99 -11.04
N SER A 233 -6.94 2.13 -11.42
CA SER A 233 -6.83 0.66 -11.26
C SER A 233 -5.63 0.08 -12.00
N GLU A 234 -5.27 0.67 -13.15
CA GLU A 234 -4.07 0.31 -13.93
C GLU A 234 -2.80 0.31 -13.06
N PHE A 235 -2.66 1.29 -12.16
CA PHE A 235 -1.47 1.37 -11.31
C PHE A 235 -1.48 0.27 -10.24
N ALA A 236 -2.66 -0.13 -9.76
CA ALA A 236 -2.78 -1.23 -8.81
C ALA A 236 -2.44 -2.56 -9.48
N GLU A 237 -2.84 -2.74 -10.74
CA GLU A 237 -2.48 -3.89 -11.57
C GLU A 237 -0.98 -3.93 -11.87
N ASP A 238 -0.36 -2.79 -12.18
CA ASP A 238 1.09 -2.68 -12.36
C ASP A 238 1.84 -3.14 -11.10
N VAL A 239 1.43 -2.66 -9.93
CA VAL A 239 2.03 -3.03 -8.65
C VAL A 239 1.83 -4.51 -8.36
N LEU A 240 0.63 -5.05 -8.60
CA LEU A 240 0.35 -6.49 -8.44
C LEU A 240 1.26 -7.33 -9.36
N PHE A 241 1.35 -6.94 -10.63
CA PHE A 241 2.21 -7.60 -11.61
C PHE A 241 3.68 -7.61 -11.16
N ILE A 242 4.20 -6.46 -10.74
CA ILE A 242 5.62 -6.35 -10.33
C ILE A 242 5.91 -7.28 -9.15
N GLY A 243 5.08 -7.31 -8.11
CA GLY A 243 5.31 -8.21 -6.98
C GLY A 243 5.17 -9.70 -7.34
N ASN A 244 4.23 -10.06 -8.22
CA ASN A 244 4.11 -11.43 -8.71
C ASN A 244 5.31 -11.84 -9.58
N ALA A 245 5.82 -10.94 -10.42
CA ALA A 245 7.03 -11.17 -11.21
C ALA A 245 8.25 -11.40 -10.31
N ILE A 246 8.36 -10.64 -9.22
CA ILE A 246 9.47 -10.75 -8.26
C ILE A 246 9.49 -12.09 -7.52
N LYS A 247 8.34 -12.73 -7.30
CA LYS A 247 8.30 -14.12 -6.78
C LYS A 247 9.04 -15.10 -7.69
N ILE A 248 8.94 -14.91 -9.00
CA ILE A 248 9.57 -15.77 -10.01
C ILE A 248 11.05 -15.40 -10.22
N LEU A 249 11.34 -14.10 -10.21
CA LEU A 249 12.71 -13.58 -10.39
C LEU A 249 13.59 -13.82 -9.15
N GLY A 250 13.00 -13.93 -7.96
CA GLY A 250 13.70 -14.10 -6.70
C GLY A 250 14.49 -12.85 -6.27
N ASN A 251 15.38 -13.03 -5.28
CA ASN A 251 16.19 -11.95 -4.73
C ASN A 251 17.34 -11.55 -5.66
N ASN A 252 17.08 -10.62 -6.58
CA ASN A 252 18.11 -9.95 -7.38
C ASN A 252 18.32 -8.50 -6.91
N SER A 253 19.55 -8.16 -6.53
CA SER A 253 19.91 -6.83 -6.02
C SER A 253 19.61 -5.69 -7.00
N GLN A 254 19.73 -5.92 -8.31
CA GLN A 254 19.48 -4.89 -9.32
C GLN A 254 17.99 -4.51 -9.39
N HIS A 255 17.09 -5.50 -9.37
CA HIS A 255 15.65 -5.25 -9.36
C HIS A 255 15.22 -4.56 -8.06
N HIS A 256 15.78 -4.98 -6.93
CA HIS A 256 15.55 -4.33 -5.64
C HIS A 256 15.97 -2.86 -5.68
N GLN A 257 17.15 -2.55 -6.21
CA GLN A 257 17.64 -1.17 -6.34
C GLN A 257 16.74 -0.32 -7.24
N ALA A 258 16.29 -0.85 -8.37
CA ALA A 258 15.40 -0.13 -9.30
C ALA A 258 14.03 0.18 -8.67
N ILE A 259 13.46 -0.75 -7.92
CA ILE A 259 12.20 -0.54 -7.20
C ILE A 259 12.40 0.49 -6.08
N CYS A 260 13.50 0.35 -5.32
CA CYS A 260 13.88 1.28 -4.26
C CYS A 260 14.04 2.72 -4.76
N SER A 261 14.78 2.92 -5.85
CA SER A 261 15.02 4.25 -6.43
C SER A 261 13.74 4.87 -6.98
N CYS A 262 12.91 4.08 -7.67
CA CYS A 262 11.62 4.53 -8.21
C CYS A 262 10.69 5.03 -7.10
N LEU A 263 10.41 4.21 -6.08
CA LEU A 263 9.50 4.61 -5.00
C LEU A 263 10.10 5.70 -4.12
N HIS A 264 11.43 5.75 -3.94
CA HIS A 264 12.07 6.85 -3.22
C HIS A 264 11.92 8.18 -3.97
N SER A 265 12.10 8.17 -5.30
CA SER A 265 11.84 9.33 -6.15
C SER A 265 10.39 9.80 -6.00
N LEU A 266 9.43 8.88 -6.10
CA LEU A 266 8.00 9.19 -5.92
C LEU A 266 7.68 9.74 -4.52
N ALA A 267 8.26 9.17 -3.47
CA ALA A 267 8.06 9.60 -2.09
C ALA A 267 8.75 10.94 -1.74
N SER A 268 9.67 11.41 -2.59
CA SER A 268 10.37 12.69 -2.40
C SER A 268 9.55 13.89 -2.85
N HIS A 269 8.57 13.67 -3.75
CA HIS A 269 7.68 14.73 -4.23
C HIS A 269 6.70 15.17 -3.13
N ARG A 270 6.55 16.49 -2.97
CA ARG A 270 5.58 17.08 -2.03
C ARG A 270 4.13 17.04 -2.52
N THR A 271 3.95 17.01 -3.83
CA THR A 271 2.64 17.05 -4.48
C THR A 271 2.43 15.78 -5.28
N TRP A 272 1.19 15.29 -5.30
CA TRP A 272 0.83 14.13 -6.09
C TRP A 272 0.65 14.53 -7.56
N SER A 273 1.42 13.91 -8.44
CA SER A 273 1.23 14.00 -9.89
C SER A 273 0.97 12.61 -10.45
N THR A 274 -0.29 12.35 -10.84
CA THR A 274 -0.71 11.06 -11.41
C THR A 274 0.10 10.70 -12.67
N HIS A 275 0.50 11.68 -13.48
CA HIS A 275 1.30 11.45 -14.69
C HIS A 275 2.73 11.00 -14.36
N VAL A 276 3.37 11.62 -13.38
CA VAL A 276 4.73 11.23 -12.95
C VAL A 276 4.73 9.82 -12.37
N VAL A 277 3.73 9.52 -11.52
CA VAL A 277 3.58 8.18 -10.94
C VAL A 277 3.34 7.13 -12.04
N ARG A 278 2.52 7.45 -13.05
CA ARG A 278 2.29 6.58 -14.20
C ARG A 278 3.58 6.27 -14.95
N ASP A 279 4.33 7.31 -15.32
CA ASP A 279 5.52 7.16 -16.16
C ASP A 279 6.61 6.37 -15.42
N GLU A 280 6.82 6.64 -14.14
CA GLU A 280 7.81 5.92 -13.33
C GLU A 280 7.42 4.46 -13.09
N LEU A 281 6.14 4.18 -12.78
CA LEU A 281 5.65 2.81 -12.63
C LEU A 281 5.68 2.04 -13.96
N ALA A 282 5.34 2.68 -15.09
CA ALA A 282 5.38 2.06 -16.40
C ALA A 282 6.82 1.68 -16.81
N LYS A 283 7.79 2.58 -16.61
CA LYS A 283 9.22 2.28 -16.83
C LYS A 283 9.66 1.08 -15.98
N LEU A 284 9.32 1.09 -14.70
CA LEU A 284 9.66 0.01 -13.78
C LEU A 284 9.01 -1.31 -14.21
N ARG A 285 7.73 -1.29 -14.61
CA ARG A 285 7.02 -2.46 -15.13
C ARG A 285 7.72 -3.04 -16.36
N VAL A 286 8.15 -2.20 -17.31
CA VAL A 286 8.89 -2.67 -18.49
C VAL A 286 10.20 -3.33 -18.08
N THR A 287 10.99 -2.71 -17.20
CA THR A 287 12.25 -3.30 -16.72
C THR A 287 12.05 -4.68 -16.09
N ILE A 288 11.05 -4.81 -15.20
CA ILE A 288 10.76 -6.09 -14.52
C ILE A 288 10.16 -7.11 -15.49
N ALA A 289 9.29 -6.69 -16.42
CA ALA A 289 8.71 -7.57 -17.43
C ALA A 289 9.77 -8.14 -18.38
N SER A 290 10.74 -7.33 -18.83
CA SER A 290 11.86 -7.79 -19.66
C SER A 290 12.74 -8.81 -18.92
N ALA A 291 13.00 -8.58 -17.63
CA ALA A 291 13.74 -9.53 -16.81
C ALA A 291 12.97 -10.85 -16.63
N LEU A 292 11.66 -10.77 -16.36
CA LEU A 292 10.78 -11.93 -16.24
C LEU A 292 10.74 -12.72 -17.55
N GLY A 293 10.55 -12.05 -18.68
CA GLY A 293 10.57 -12.69 -20.00
C GLY A 293 11.89 -13.40 -20.28
N THR A 294 13.02 -12.77 -19.94
CA THR A 294 14.34 -13.38 -20.05
C THR A 294 14.47 -14.64 -19.17
N ARG A 295 14.04 -14.57 -17.90
CA ARG A 295 14.06 -15.72 -16.98
C ARG A 295 13.19 -16.87 -17.50
N VAL A 296 11.96 -16.60 -17.93
CA VAL A 296 11.00 -17.62 -18.33
C VAL A 296 11.34 -18.20 -19.70
N VAL A 297 11.61 -17.36 -20.69
CA VAL A 297 11.79 -17.80 -22.08
C VAL A 297 13.18 -18.40 -22.29
N LEU A 298 14.24 -17.70 -21.87
CA LEU A 298 15.61 -18.14 -22.12
C LEU A 298 16.07 -19.16 -21.09
N GLN A 299 15.93 -18.86 -19.80
CA GLN A 299 16.44 -19.74 -18.75
C GLN A 299 15.49 -20.87 -18.38
N GLY A 300 14.18 -20.67 -18.56
CA GLY A 300 13.15 -21.68 -18.37
C GLY A 300 12.83 -22.51 -19.62
N GLU A 301 13.50 -22.25 -20.75
CA GLU A 301 13.30 -22.95 -22.02
C GLU A 301 11.82 -23.06 -22.43
N PHE A 302 11.02 -22.04 -22.12
CA PHE A 302 9.55 -22.11 -22.21
C PHE A 302 9.04 -22.53 -23.61
N ILE A 303 9.71 -22.08 -24.67
CA ILE A 303 9.37 -22.45 -26.05
C ILE A 303 9.57 -23.96 -26.28
N GLN A 304 10.62 -24.56 -25.72
CA GLN A 304 10.87 -25.99 -25.81
C GLN A 304 9.78 -26.76 -25.06
N TRP A 305 9.40 -26.31 -23.87
CA TRP A 305 8.30 -26.92 -23.12
C TRP A 305 6.96 -26.81 -23.84
N LEU A 306 6.64 -25.67 -24.48
CA LEU A 306 5.45 -25.55 -25.32
C LEU A 306 5.48 -26.51 -26.52
N ALA A 307 6.65 -26.68 -27.15
CA ALA A 307 6.83 -27.66 -28.22
C ALA A 307 6.58 -29.09 -27.71
N ARG A 308 7.07 -29.43 -26.51
CA ARG A 308 6.81 -30.74 -25.87
C ARG A 308 5.32 -30.94 -25.54
N VAL A 309 4.63 -29.91 -25.04
CA VAL A 309 3.19 -29.97 -24.76
C VAL A 309 2.41 -30.21 -26.06
N LYS A 310 2.74 -29.48 -27.13
CA LYS A 310 2.14 -29.71 -28.46
C LYS A 310 2.45 -31.12 -28.98
N ALA A 311 3.70 -31.55 -28.87
CA ALA A 311 4.14 -32.86 -29.33
C ALA A 311 3.36 -33.98 -28.66
N PHE A 312 3.17 -33.91 -27.34
CA PHE A 312 2.53 -34.97 -26.56
C PHE A 312 1.00 -34.83 -26.46
N TYR A 313 0.49 -33.70 -25.96
CA TYR A 313 -0.95 -33.54 -25.71
C TYR A 313 -1.77 -33.27 -26.97
N LEU A 314 -1.17 -32.69 -28.01
CA LEU A 314 -1.84 -32.45 -29.29
C LEU A 314 -1.43 -33.46 -30.36
N LEU A 315 -0.83 -34.59 -29.95
CA LEU A 315 -0.42 -35.68 -30.84
C LEU A 315 0.47 -35.20 -32.02
N GLY A 316 1.33 -34.22 -31.76
CA GLY A 316 2.17 -33.61 -32.81
C GLY A 316 3.15 -34.59 -33.47
N HIS A 317 3.50 -35.70 -32.80
CA HIS A 317 4.28 -36.79 -33.37
C HIS A 317 3.38 -38.00 -33.64
N GLY A 318 2.70 -38.00 -34.78
CA GLY A 318 1.78 -39.08 -35.17
C GLY A 318 2.42 -40.46 -35.16
N ASP A 319 3.65 -40.59 -35.69
CA ASP A 319 4.37 -41.88 -35.76
C ASP A 319 4.62 -42.47 -34.37
N PHE A 320 4.94 -41.62 -33.39
CA PHE A 320 5.12 -42.01 -32.00
C PHE A 320 3.82 -42.54 -31.41
N PHE A 321 2.73 -41.79 -31.53
CA PHE A 321 1.44 -42.21 -30.99
C PHE A 321 0.88 -43.44 -31.71
N HIS A 322 1.12 -43.60 -33.01
CA HIS A 322 0.80 -44.82 -33.73
C HIS A 322 1.54 -46.03 -33.14
N ALA A 323 2.85 -45.93 -32.93
CA ALA A 323 3.62 -47.02 -32.32
C ALA A 323 3.17 -47.34 -30.87
N VAL A 324 2.81 -46.31 -30.09
CA VAL A 324 2.27 -46.49 -28.73
C VAL A 324 0.91 -47.19 -28.78
N ILE A 325 0.00 -46.77 -29.67
CA ILE A 325 -1.33 -47.38 -29.83
C ILE A 325 -1.21 -48.85 -30.25
N ASP A 326 -0.31 -49.16 -31.18
CA ASP A 326 -0.08 -50.54 -31.64
C ASP A 326 0.41 -51.43 -30.49
N GLN A 327 1.34 -50.95 -29.66
CA GLN A 327 1.83 -51.69 -28.50
C GLN A 327 0.83 -51.77 -27.35
N ALA A 328 -0.04 -50.76 -27.21
CA ALA A 328 -1.05 -50.73 -26.16
C ALA A 328 -2.35 -51.45 -26.55
N SER A 329 -2.55 -51.77 -27.83
CA SER A 329 -3.69 -52.53 -28.37
C SER A 329 -4.08 -53.78 -27.56
N PRO A 330 -3.15 -54.69 -27.17
CA PRO A 330 -3.50 -55.86 -26.35
C PRO A 330 -4.00 -55.51 -24.94
N VAL A 331 -3.53 -54.39 -24.37
CA VAL A 331 -3.95 -53.91 -23.04
C VAL A 331 -5.33 -53.24 -23.14
N PHE A 332 -5.56 -52.44 -24.18
CA PHE A 332 -6.85 -51.76 -24.44
C PHE A 332 -7.96 -52.68 -24.95
N ALA A 333 -7.64 -53.89 -25.43
CA ALA A 333 -8.62 -54.88 -25.87
C ALA A 333 -9.47 -55.46 -24.73
N ASN A 334 -8.98 -55.37 -23.48
CA ASN A 334 -9.67 -55.86 -22.29
C ASN A 334 -10.23 -54.70 -21.45
N ALA A 335 -11.26 -54.96 -20.65
CA ALA A 335 -11.80 -53.97 -19.73
C ALA A 335 -10.71 -53.54 -18.71
N PRO A 336 -10.61 -52.24 -18.38
CA PRO A 336 -9.54 -51.73 -17.52
C PRO A 336 -9.62 -52.35 -16.12
N THR A 337 -8.46 -52.81 -15.63
CA THR A 337 -8.29 -53.35 -14.27
C THR A 337 -7.37 -52.45 -13.45
N ILE A 338 -7.29 -52.68 -12.14
CA ILE A 338 -6.39 -51.95 -11.23
C ILE A 338 -4.90 -52.07 -11.66
N ARG A 339 -4.54 -53.12 -12.42
CA ARG A 339 -3.17 -53.33 -12.93
C ARG A 339 -2.90 -52.68 -14.29
N SER A 340 -3.93 -52.27 -15.02
CA SER A 340 -3.78 -51.73 -16.37
C SER A 340 -2.93 -50.46 -16.43
N GLU A 341 -2.98 -49.61 -15.39
CA GLU A 341 -2.11 -48.43 -15.29
C GLU A 341 -0.62 -48.82 -15.14
N GLN A 342 -0.34 -49.84 -14.32
CA GLN A 342 1.02 -50.33 -14.11
C GLN A 342 1.57 -51.01 -15.37
N GLU A 343 0.73 -51.77 -16.08
CA GLU A 343 1.10 -52.42 -17.35
C GLU A 343 1.39 -51.39 -18.45
N LEU A 344 0.64 -50.29 -18.51
CA LEU A 344 0.95 -49.20 -19.43
C LEU A 344 2.27 -48.51 -19.04
N ASN A 345 2.44 -48.10 -17.78
CA ASN A 345 3.61 -47.32 -17.34
C ASN A 345 4.92 -48.12 -17.33
N HIS A 346 4.88 -49.40 -16.96
CA HIS A 346 6.07 -50.25 -16.85
C HIS A 346 6.25 -51.22 -18.02
N GLY A 347 5.21 -51.47 -18.82
CA GLY A 347 5.26 -52.30 -20.03
C GLY A 347 5.40 -51.47 -21.29
N VAL A 348 4.35 -50.75 -21.68
CA VAL A 348 4.32 -50.01 -22.96
C VAL A 348 5.25 -48.79 -22.91
N TRP A 349 5.11 -47.93 -21.91
CA TRP A 349 5.89 -46.69 -21.80
C TRP A 349 7.38 -46.94 -21.54
N SER A 350 7.76 -48.07 -20.94
CA SER A 350 9.17 -48.38 -20.63
C SER A 350 10.01 -48.69 -21.87
N VAL A 351 9.38 -49.14 -22.96
CA VAL A 351 10.03 -49.40 -24.26
C VAL A 351 10.41 -48.11 -24.97
N PHE A 352 9.68 -47.03 -24.68
CA PHE A 352 9.90 -45.72 -25.28
C PHE A 352 10.80 -44.87 -24.38
N GLN A 353 12.11 -44.90 -24.65
CA GLN A 353 13.02 -43.92 -24.07
C GLN A 353 12.81 -42.57 -24.78
N LEU A 354 12.01 -41.71 -24.15
CA LEU A 354 11.86 -40.33 -24.53
C LEU A 354 13.18 -39.61 -24.23
N ASP A 355 13.98 -39.36 -25.26
CA ASP A 355 15.10 -38.43 -25.12
C ASP A 355 14.51 -37.03 -24.96
N ALA A 356 14.50 -36.54 -23.72
CA ALA A 356 13.87 -35.28 -23.35
C ALA A 356 14.38 -34.10 -24.19
N SER A 357 15.62 -34.19 -24.69
CA SER A 357 16.26 -33.14 -25.49
C SER A 357 15.76 -33.05 -26.94
N SER A 358 15.34 -34.17 -27.55
CA SER A 358 15.05 -34.23 -28.98
C SER A 358 13.65 -34.76 -29.31
N MET A 359 12.91 -35.30 -28.33
CA MET A 359 11.68 -36.08 -28.56
C MET A 359 11.86 -37.13 -29.68
N SER A 360 13.11 -37.57 -29.88
CA SER A 360 13.44 -38.59 -30.86
C SER A 360 13.26 -39.95 -30.21
N LEU A 361 12.57 -40.83 -30.93
CA LEU A 361 12.36 -42.20 -30.53
C LEU A 361 13.68 -42.97 -30.61
N ARG A 362 14.26 -43.31 -29.46
CA ARG A 362 15.16 -44.46 -29.38
C ARG A 362 14.35 -45.64 -28.88
N VAL A 363 13.92 -46.48 -29.81
CA VAL A 363 13.43 -47.81 -29.46
C VAL A 363 14.65 -48.63 -29.06
N GLN A 364 14.77 -49.00 -27.78
CA GLN A 364 15.68 -50.08 -27.40
C GLN A 364 15.10 -51.36 -27.98
N ILE A 365 15.62 -51.78 -29.15
CA ILE A 365 15.36 -53.12 -29.64
C ILE A 365 16.06 -54.06 -28.65
N PRO A 366 15.34 -54.92 -27.91
CA PRO A 366 15.99 -55.90 -27.05
C PRO A 366 16.87 -56.81 -27.93
N THR A 367 18.13 -56.96 -27.55
CA THR A 367 19.21 -57.69 -28.23
C THR A 367 18.94 -59.20 -28.42
N ILE A 368 17.71 -59.68 -28.20
CA ILE A 368 17.34 -61.10 -28.18
C ILE A 368 16.85 -61.60 -29.55
N LEU A 369 16.72 -60.74 -30.56
CA LEU A 369 16.31 -61.14 -31.92
C LEU A 369 17.43 -61.08 -32.98
N ILE A 370 18.71 -61.21 -32.58
CA ILE A 370 19.85 -61.26 -33.53
C ILE A 370 20.24 -62.69 -33.95
N LEU A 371 19.63 -63.76 -33.40
CA LEU A 371 20.11 -65.12 -33.67
C LEU A 371 19.47 -65.89 -34.84
N THR A 372 18.74 -65.26 -35.77
CA THR A 372 18.28 -65.98 -36.99
C THR A 372 18.31 -65.16 -38.29
N LYS A 373 19.47 -64.61 -38.69
CA LYS A 373 20.00 -64.60 -40.08
C LYS A 373 21.26 -63.72 -40.20
N PRO A 374 22.20 -64.05 -41.10
CA PRO A 374 23.51 -63.38 -41.14
C PRO A 374 23.46 -62.06 -41.93
N ALA A 375 24.27 -61.12 -41.46
CA ALA A 375 24.84 -59.96 -42.15
C ALA A 375 23.85 -58.96 -42.78
N ILE A 376 23.67 -57.83 -42.11
CA ILE A 376 24.02 -56.48 -42.59
C ILE A 376 24.08 -55.59 -41.35
N ASP A 377 25.28 -55.12 -41.00
CA ASP A 377 25.46 -54.03 -40.05
C ASP A 377 24.73 -52.81 -40.57
N SER A 378 23.68 -52.38 -39.87
CA SER A 378 23.02 -51.11 -40.09
C SER A 378 22.56 -50.57 -38.75
N ILE A 379 23.50 -49.93 -38.06
CA ILE A 379 23.20 -48.90 -37.07
C ILE A 379 22.44 -47.80 -37.83
N ILE A 380 21.11 -47.79 -37.74
CA ILE A 380 20.30 -46.66 -38.22
C ILE A 380 20.45 -45.53 -37.19
N MET A 381 21.54 -44.78 -37.32
CA MET A 381 21.63 -43.42 -36.81
C MET A 381 20.82 -42.53 -37.76
N LEU A 382 19.54 -42.31 -37.44
CA LEU A 382 18.74 -41.26 -38.07
C LEU A 382 19.25 -39.91 -37.56
N ASN A 383 20.34 -39.46 -38.17
CA ASN A 383 20.94 -38.15 -37.97
C ASN A 383 20.19 -37.16 -38.87
N LEU A 384 19.13 -36.54 -38.35
CA LEU A 384 18.49 -35.40 -39.01
C LEU A 384 19.30 -34.14 -38.69
N ASN A 385 20.41 -33.98 -39.42
CA ASN A 385 21.04 -32.68 -39.63
C ASN A 385 20.03 -31.80 -40.38
N LEU A 386 19.34 -30.90 -39.67
CA LEU A 386 18.80 -29.70 -40.30
C LEU A 386 19.93 -28.68 -40.38
N VAL A 387 20.53 -28.68 -41.58
CA VAL A 387 21.38 -27.65 -42.15
C VAL A 387 20.90 -26.25 -41.74
N GLY A 388 21.81 -25.49 -41.15
CA GLY A 388 21.68 -24.05 -41.09
C GLY A 388 21.63 -23.47 -42.51
N ALA A 389 20.59 -22.72 -42.79
CA ALA A 389 20.61 -21.68 -43.81
C ALA A 389 20.46 -20.35 -43.05
N SER A 390 21.58 -19.63 -43.00
CA SER A 390 21.66 -18.22 -42.66
C SER A 390 20.87 -17.38 -43.65
N LEU A 391 19.89 -16.63 -43.15
CA LEU A 391 19.78 -15.16 -43.25
C LEU A 391 18.62 -14.67 -42.38
#